data_AF-A0A1C6TAE3-F1
#
_entry.id   AF-A0A1C6TAE3-F1
#
_cell.length_a   1.000
_cell.length_b   1.000
_cell.length_c   1.000
_cell.angle_alpha   90.00
_cell.angle_beta   90.00
_cell.angle_gamma   90.00
#
_symmetry.space_group_name_H-M   'P 1'
#
loop_
_entity.id
_entity.type
_entity.pdbx_description
1 polymer ?
#
loop_
_entity_poly.entity_id
_entity_poly.type
_entity_poly.pdbx_seq_one_letter_code
_entity_poly.pdbx_strand_id
1 'polypeptide(L)'
;MRFKRPRGLDLVVVLATLASVAILLAALPFTSDGLGAWGAGVLVNIGASVLLVVPVYVLNRRLDNRIERAQDETRSSVNALADRVSGFEKDVERRLEDVAKSVSARLAEEREQDRVAFDGLLEGASRKTFEDALRRAHDLGLIQAKRGPRVCVSRAWDLYVRVDFDDENVVRTNGGWGIGKGELIEFVVERLNGKVLEVVPWPAGEDLREVMVRVGRALERGGSGAEFDVRKLFQGYREALAVAGSHPSRRPVWEVCPPQWVVTPQGIAAYGDGPPFVAPVDELRPVNSLYHVQEIQRNLGNQVIDKKSYFAAKKAALALIGDRLPF
;
A
#
# COMPACT_ATOMS: atom_id res chain seq x y z
N MET A 1 -33.49 -53.33 24.83
CA MET A 1 -33.86 -52.34 25.87
C MET A 1 -32.89 -52.46 27.04
N ARG A 2 -31.99 -51.49 27.25
CA ARG A 2 -31.11 -51.47 28.43
C ARG A 2 -31.85 -50.81 29.59
N PHE A 3 -32.25 -51.58 30.60
CA PHE A 3 -32.74 -51.05 31.87
C PHE A 3 -31.61 -50.23 32.52
N LYS A 4 -31.74 -48.90 32.55
CA LYS A 4 -30.85 -48.04 33.33
C LYS A 4 -31.07 -48.38 34.81
N ARG A 5 -30.05 -48.96 35.46
CA ARG A 5 -30.06 -49.14 36.92
C ARG A 5 -30.42 -47.80 37.58
N PRO A 6 -31.41 -47.74 38.48
CA PRO A 6 -31.69 -46.53 39.24
C PRO A 6 -30.41 -46.14 39.98
N ARG A 7 -29.96 -44.89 39.78
CA ARG A 7 -28.77 -44.38 40.44
C ARG A 7 -29.06 -44.38 41.94
N GLY A 8 -28.06 -44.67 42.79
CA GLY A 8 -28.25 -44.90 44.23
C GLY A 8 -29.00 -43.81 45.02
N LEU A 9 -29.20 -42.63 44.43
CA LEU A 9 -29.94 -41.53 45.02
C LEU A 9 -31.45 -41.60 44.79
N ASP A 10 -31.91 -42.16 43.66
CA ASP A 10 -33.34 -42.49 43.48
C ASP A 10 -33.73 -43.58 44.49
N LEU A 11 -32.79 -44.47 44.82
CA LEU A 11 -32.94 -45.48 45.85
C LEU A 11 -33.01 -44.86 47.25
N VAL A 12 -32.27 -43.77 47.55
CA VAL A 12 -32.37 -43.04 48.83
C VAL A 12 -33.70 -42.29 48.94
N VAL A 13 -34.18 -41.63 47.88
CA VAL A 13 -35.49 -40.95 47.91
C VAL A 13 -36.61 -41.96 48.07
N VAL A 14 -36.55 -43.08 47.33
CA VAL A 14 -37.51 -44.18 47.44
C VAL A 14 -37.43 -44.83 48.83
N LEU A 15 -36.24 -45.03 49.40
CA LEU A 15 -36.10 -45.55 50.76
C LEU A 15 -36.61 -44.56 51.80
N ALA A 16 -36.39 -43.25 51.63
CA ALA A 16 -36.87 -42.23 52.56
C ALA A 16 -38.40 -42.10 52.52
N THR A 17 -39.02 -42.15 51.33
CA THR A 17 -40.48 -42.19 51.21
C THR A 17 -41.05 -43.49 51.73
N LEU A 18 -40.46 -44.64 51.42
CA LEU A 18 -40.87 -45.93 51.97
C LEU A 18 -40.71 -45.98 53.49
N ALA A 19 -39.63 -45.44 54.05
CA ALA A 19 -39.43 -45.35 55.50
C ALA A 19 -40.44 -44.41 56.15
N SER A 20 -40.77 -43.28 55.51
CA SER A 20 -41.80 -42.34 56.01
C SER A 20 -43.20 -42.97 55.99
N VAL A 21 -43.53 -43.70 54.92
CA VAL A 21 -44.78 -44.47 54.81
C VAL A 21 -44.80 -45.61 55.82
N ALA A 22 -43.68 -46.30 56.03
CA ALA A 22 -43.56 -47.35 57.03
C ALA A 22 -43.71 -46.83 58.46
N ILE A 23 -43.19 -45.62 58.78
CA ILE A 23 -43.38 -44.96 60.07
C ILE A 23 -44.85 -44.56 60.27
N LEU A 24 -45.50 -44.03 59.23
CA LEU A 24 -46.95 -43.74 59.24
C LEU A 24 -47.79 -45.00 59.46
N LEU A 25 -47.44 -46.10 58.78
CA LEU A 25 -48.11 -47.40 58.93
C LEU A 25 -47.83 -48.05 60.29
N ALA A 26 -46.61 -47.90 60.83
CA ALA A 26 -46.25 -48.42 62.14
C ALA A 26 -46.87 -47.61 63.29
N ALA A 27 -47.25 -46.35 63.05
CA ALA A 27 -47.98 -45.54 64.01
C ALA A 27 -49.48 -45.92 64.12
N LEU A 28 -50.07 -46.59 63.12
CA LEU A 28 -51.47 -47.05 63.15
C LEU A 28 -51.81 -47.92 64.38
N PRO A 29 -51.07 -48.98 64.73
CA PRO A 29 -51.39 -49.79 65.92
C PRO A 29 -51.19 -49.06 67.25
N PHE A 30 -50.34 -48.03 67.31
CA PHE A 30 -50.18 -47.21 68.52
C PHE A 30 -51.35 -46.24 68.78
N THR A 31 -52.29 -46.15 67.84
CA THR A 31 -53.55 -45.40 68.06
C THR A 31 -54.58 -46.20 68.85
N SER A 32 -54.45 -47.53 68.98
CA SER A 32 -55.44 -48.34 69.68
C SER A 32 -55.18 -48.47 71.18
N ASP A 33 -53.92 -48.51 71.63
CA ASP A 33 -53.62 -48.75 73.06
C ASP A 33 -52.40 -47.95 73.58
N GLY A 34 -52.66 -46.88 74.33
CA GLY A 34 -51.76 -46.42 75.42
C GLY A 34 -50.86 -45.19 75.19
N LEU A 35 -50.56 -44.76 73.96
CA LEU A 35 -49.68 -43.58 73.74
C LEU A 35 -50.42 -42.24 73.57
N GLY A 36 -51.76 -42.28 73.56
CA GLY A 36 -52.64 -41.10 73.51
C GLY A 36 -52.58 -40.33 72.19
N ALA A 37 -53.66 -39.61 71.88
CA ALA A 37 -53.76 -38.78 70.66
C ALA A 37 -52.58 -37.82 70.47
N TRP A 38 -51.89 -37.48 71.56
CA TRP A 38 -50.70 -36.64 71.59
C TRP A 38 -49.49 -37.27 70.88
N GLY A 39 -49.14 -38.53 71.16
CA GLY A 39 -47.97 -39.19 70.56
C GLY A 39 -48.12 -39.41 69.06
N ALA A 40 -49.33 -39.78 68.62
CA ALA A 40 -49.68 -39.88 67.20
C ALA A 40 -49.57 -38.53 66.49
N GLY A 41 -50.03 -37.44 67.11
CA GLY A 41 -49.91 -36.08 66.55
C GLY A 41 -48.45 -35.62 66.39
N VAL A 42 -47.58 -35.94 67.35
CA VAL A 42 -46.13 -35.63 67.26
C VAL A 42 -45.47 -36.40 66.13
N LEU A 43 -45.75 -37.71 66.00
CA LEU A 43 -45.20 -38.56 64.93
C LEU A 43 -45.67 -38.11 63.54
N VAL A 44 -46.96 -37.76 63.40
CA VAL A 44 -47.50 -37.24 62.13
C VAL A 44 -46.85 -35.90 61.77
N ASN A 45 -46.68 -34.99 62.72
CA ASN A 45 -46.03 -33.69 62.47
C ASN A 45 -44.55 -33.83 62.11
N ILE A 46 -43.80 -34.72 62.78
CA ILE A 46 -42.40 -35.02 62.45
C ILE A 46 -42.32 -35.70 61.07
N GLY A 47 -43.17 -36.69 60.80
CA GLY A 47 -43.24 -37.38 59.52
C GLY A 47 -43.56 -36.42 58.37
N ALA A 48 -44.53 -35.52 58.55
CA ALA A 48 -44.90 -34.50 57.58
C ALA A 48 -43.76 -33.49 57.35
N SER A 49 -43.07 -33.06 58.41
CA SER A 49 -41.92 -32.15 58.31
C SER A 49 -40.76 -32.78 57.54
N VAL A 50 -40.44 -34.04 57.84
CA VAL A 50 -39.40 -34.79 57.12
C VAL A 50 -39.79 -35.02 55.66
N LEU A 51 -41.05 -35.37 55.41
CA LEU A 51 -41.58 -35.62 54.06
C LEU A 51 -41.59 -34.34 53.20
N LEU A 52 -41.69 -33.16 53.81
CA LEU A 52 -41.57 -31.88 53.11
C LEU A 52 -40.11 -31.45 52.92
N VAL A 53 -39.27 -31.58 53.95
CA VAL A 53 -37.89 -31.06 53.93
C VAL A 53 -36.96 -31.92 53.07
N VAL A 54 -37.09 -33.26 53.12
CA VAL A 54 -36.17 -34.16 52.42
C VAL A 54 -36.23 -34.00 50.89
N PRO A 55 -37.41 -33.98 50.23
CA PRO A 55 -37.49 -33.77 48.79
C PRO A 55 -36.95 -32.39 48.36
N VAL A 56 -37.25 -31.34 49.14
CA VAL A 56 -36.76 -29.98 48.87
C VAL A 56 -35.23 -29.92 48.99
N TYR A 57 -34.65 -30.52 50.03
CA TYR A 57 -33.20 -30.59 50.19
C TYR A 57 -32.52 -31.37 49.05
N VAL A 58 -33.10 -32.50 48.63
CA VAL A 58 -32.59 -33.28 47.48
C VAL A 58 -32.69 -32.50 46.17
N LEU A 59 -33.78 -31.76 45.96
CA LEU A 59 -33.95 -30.89 44.79
C LEU A 59 -32.94 -29.75 44.77
N ASN A 60 -32.76 -29.03 45.89
CA ASN A 60 -31.77 -27.96 46.01
C ASN A 60 -30.37 -28.50 45.71
N ARG A 61 -29.97 -29.61 46.34
CA ARG A 61 -28.66 -30.22 46.08
C ARG A 61 -28.51 -30.67 44.61
N ARG A 62 -29.58 -31.07 43.92
CA ARG A 62 -29.53 -31.38 42.48
C ARG A 62 -29.40 -30.14 41.62
N LEU A 63 -30.07 -29.05 41.98
CA LEU A 63 -29.95 -27.77 41.29
C LEU A 63 -28.56 -27.19 41.45
N ASP A 64 -28.02 -27.18 42.68
CA ASP A 64 -26.66 -26.72 42.97
C ASP A 64 -25.62 -27.52 42.16
N ASN A 65 -25.69 -28.86 42.21
CA ASN A 65 -24.80 -29.72 41.42
C ASN A 65 -24.93 -29.51 39.90
N ARG A 66 -26.14 -29.14 39.40
CA ARG A 66 -26.34 -28.84 37.97
C ARG A 66 -25.79 -27.47 37.61
N ILE A 67 -25.94 -26.48 38.50
CA ILE A 67 -25.41 -25.14 38.33
C ILE A 67 -23.88 -25.18 38.35
N GLU A 68 -23.25 -25.88 39.30
CA GLU A 68 -21.80 -26.06 39.36
C GLU A 68 -21.27 -26.72 38.09
N ARG A 69 -21.88 -27.83 37.65
CA ARG A 69 -21.49 -28.49 36.39
C ARG A 69 -21.65 -27.58 35.18
N ALA A 70 -22.76 -26.85 35.08
CA ALA A 70 -22.97 -25.91 33.99
C ALA A 70 -21.95 -24.76 34.03
N GLN A 71 -21.58 -24.27 35.22
CA GLN A 71 -20.55 -23.25 35.40
C GLN A 71 -19.18 -23.78 34.98
N ASP A 72 -18.82 -25.00 35.36
CA ASP A 72 -17.56 -25.64 34.99
C ASP A 72 -17.48 -25.92 33.48
N GLU A 73 -18.57 -26.43 32.88
CA GLU A 73 -18.67 -26.62 31.42
C GLU A 73 -18.57 -25.29 30.67
N THR A 74 -19.20 -24.23 31.20
CA THR A 74 -19.14 -22.87 30.62
C THR A 74 -17.73 -22.29 30.73
N ARG A 75 -17.09 -22.38 31.91
CA ARG A 75 -15.70 -21.93 32.12
C ARG A 75 -14.73 -22.66 31.21
N SER A 76 -14.85 -23.98 31.11
CA SER A 76 -14.04 -24.81 30.21
C SER A 76 -14.24 -24.39 28.74
N SER A 77 -15.49 -24.17 28.33
CA SER A 77 -15.82 -23.73 26.97
C SER A 77 -15.28 -22.32 26.65
N VAL A 78 -15.37 -21.39 27.61
CA VAL A 78 -14.82 -20.03 27.48
C VAL A 78 -13.30 -20.06 27.39
N ASN A 79 -12.62 -20.84 28.23
CA ASN A 79 -11.16 -20.99 28.17
C ASN A 79 -10.71 -21.60 26.84
N ALA A 80 -11.38 -22.67 26.39
CA ALA A 80 -11.08 -23.28 25.09
C ALA A 80 -11.32 -22.31 23.92
N LEU A 81 -12.35 -21.45 24.01
CA LEU A 81 -12.59 -20.42 23.01
C LEU A 81 -11.52 -19.32 23.06
N ALA A 82 -11.12 -18.87 24.25
CA ALA A 82 -10.05 -17.90 24.43
C ALA A 82 -8.71 -18.41 23.87
N ASP A 83 -8.37 -19.68 24.12
CA ASP A 83 -7.17 -20.31 23.56
C ASP A 83 -7.24 -20.39 22.02
N ARG A 84 -8.41 -20.72 21.47
CA ARG A 84 -8.62 -20.73 20.01
C ARG A 84 -8.51 -19.34 19.40
N VAL A 85 -9.08 -18.33 20.06
CA VAL A 85 -8.99 -16.93 19.62
C VAL A 85 -7.55 -16.45 19.68
N SER A 86 -6.83 -16.71 20.78
CA SER A 86 -5.40 -16.35 20.90
C SER A 86 -4.53 -17.06 19.86
N GLY A 87 -4.80 -18.35 19.59
CA GLY A 87 -4.14 -19.08 18.50
C GLY A 87 -4.43 -18.49 17.13
N PHE A 88 -5.69 -18.14 16.87
CA PHE A 88 -6.10 -17.49 15.62
C PHE A 88 -5.47 -16.11 15.44
N GLU A 89 -5.42 -15.29 16.48
CA GLU A 89 -4.77 -13.97 16.48
C GLU A 89 -3.28 -14.09 16.11
N LYS A 90 -2.56 -15.04 16.74
CA LYS A 90 -1.16 -15.32 16.40
C LYS A 90 -0.98 -15.79 14.97
N ASP A 91 -1.87 -16.64 14.48
CA ASP A 91 -1.84 -17.12 13.09
C ASP A 91 -2.10 -15.99 12.10
N VAL A 92 -3.03 -15.07 12.40
CA VAL A 92 -3.31 -13.88 11.59
C VAL A 92 -2.12 -12.94 11.59
N GLU A 93 -1.54 -12.63 12.74
CA GLU A 93 -0.35 -11.78 12.85
C GLU A 93 0.81 -12.33 12.03
N ARG A 94 1.08 -13.64 12.15
CA ARG A 94 2.10 -14.32 11.35
C ARG A 94 1.83 -14.24 9.85
N ARG A 95 0.58 -14.46 9.42
CA ARG A 95 0.21 -14.34 8.00
C ARG A 95 0.35 -12.92 7.48
N LEU A 96 0.00 -11.92 8.28
CA LEU A 96 0.18 -10.51 7.91
C LEU A 96 1.67 -10.16 7.79
N GLU A 97 2.50 -10.65 8.70
CA GLU A 97 3.96 -10.50 8.61
C GLU A 97 4.53 -11.17 7.36
N ASP A 98 4.11 -12.39 7.04
CA ASP A 98 4.52 -13.13 5.84
C ASP A 98 4.09 -12.40 4.55
N VAL A 99 2.87 -11.86 4.51
CA VAL A 99 2.39 -11.05 3.39
C VAL A 99 3.19 -9.76 3.27
N ALA A 100 3.45 -9.05 4.38
CA ALA A 100 4.25 -7.82 4.37
C ALA A 100 5.69 -8.07 3.87
N LYS A 101 6.32 -9.17 4.29
CA LYS A 101 7.64 -9.61 3.79
C LYS A 101 7.60 -9.94 2.30
N SER A 102 6.59 -10.68 1.86
CA SER A 102 6.40 -11.06 0.45
C SER A 102 6.22 -9.83 -0.46
N VAL A 103 5.35 -8.90 -0.06
CA VAL A 103 5.13 -7.63 -0.77
C VAL A 103 6.42 -6.79 -0.82
N SER A 104 7.13 -6.69 0.30
CA SER A 104 8.41 -5.94 0.35
C SER A 104 9.48 -6.54 -0.55
N ALA A 105 9.60 -7.88 -0.58
CA ALA A 105 10.52 -8.59 -1.46
C ALA A 105 10.15 -8.39 -2.94
N ARG A 106 8.86 -8.49 -3.28
CA ARG A 106 8.38 -8.28 -4.64
C ARG A 106 8.62 -6.85 -5.13
N LEU A 107 8.36 -5.85 -4.30
CA LEU A 107 8.67 -4.45 -4.62
C LEU A 107 10.17 -4.20 -4.78
N ALA A 108 11.02 -4.90 -4.02
CA ALA A 108 12.47 -4.80 -4.19
C ALA A 108 12.93 -5.42 -5.53
N GLU A 109 12.37 -6.57 -5.90
CA GLU A 109 12.62 -7.23 -7.19
C GLU A 109 12.18 -6.34 -8.36
N GLU A 110 10.99 -5.73 -8.29
CA GLU A 110 10.49 -4.84 -9.34
C GLU A 110 11.37 -3.59 -9.50
N ARG A 111 11.78 -2.95 -8.39
CA ARG A 111 12.73 -1.81 -8.45
C ARG A 111 14.07 -2.18 -9.08
N GLU A 112 14.56 -3.39 -8.83
CA GLU A 112 15.79 -3.88 -9.45
C GLU A 112 15.61 -4.09 -10.96
N GLN A 113 14.49 -4.66 -11.38
CA GLN A 113 14.15 -4.79 -12.80
C GLN A 113 14.03 -3.42 -13.50
N ASP A 114 13.44 -2.43 -12.83
CA ASP A 114 13.32 -1.07 -13.36
C ASP A 114 14.70 -0.42 -13.50
N ARG A 115 15.59 -0.60 -12.50
CA ARG A 115 16.97 -0.13 -12.57
C ARG A 115 17.72 -0.74 -13.76
N VAL A 116 17.64 -2.07 -13.91
CA VAL A 116 18.26 -2.78 -15.05
C VAL A 116 17.70 -2.29 -16.39
N ALA A 117 16.38 -2.06 -16.47
CA ALA A 117 15.75 -1.52 -17.68
C ALA A 117 16.28 -0.12 -18.02
N PHE A 118 16.46 0.75 -17.02
CA PHE A 118 17.01 2.09 -17.22
C PHE A 118 18.50 2.06 -17.57
N ASP A 119 19.29 1.21 -16.92
CA ASP A 119 20.73 1.06 -17.22
C ASP A 119 20.96 0.50 -18.64
N GLY A 120 20.04 -0.34 -19.13
CA GLY A 120 20.01 -0.84 -20.50
C GLY A 120 19.93 0.23 -21.59
N LEU A 121 19.56 1.48 -21.25
CA LEU A 121 19.60 2.62 -22.18
C LEU A 121 21.04 2.98 -22.62
N LEU A 122 22.07 2.59 -21.84
CA LEU A 122 23.46 2.93 -22.12
C LEU A 122 24.24 1.83 -22.85
N GLU A 123 23.85 0.56 -22.68
CA GLU A 123 24.64 -0.60 -23.11
C GLU A 123 24.35 -1.06 -24.55
N GLY A 124 23.47 -0.35 -25.26
CA GLY A 124 23.06 -0.69 -26.62
C GLY A 124 21.56 -0.51 -26.80
N ALA A 125 21.11 0.74 -26.72
CA ALA A 125 19.70 1.07 -26.85
C ALA A 125 19.15 0.56 -28.19
N SER A 126 18.32 -0.47 -28.12
CA SER A 126 17.42 -0.85 -29.20
C SER A 126 16.12 -0.06 -29.01
N ARG A 127 15.29 0.03 -30.06
CA ARG A 127 13.94 0.59 -29.91
C ARG A 127 13.18 -0.09 -28.77
N LYS A 128 13.22 -1.43 -28.72
CA LYS A 128 12.50 -2.21 -27.73
C LYS A 128 12.96 -1.90 -26.31
N THR A 129 14.27 -1.87 -26.05
CA THR A 129 14.78 -1.54 -24.71
C THR A 129 14.45 -0.10 -24.30
N PHE A 130 14.42 0.83 -25.26
CA PHE A 130 14.00 2.21 -25.01
C PHE A 130 12.49 2.30 -24.72
N GLU A 131 11.67 1.61 -25.49
CA GLU A 131 10.21 1.52 -25.32
C GLU A 131 9.84 0.89 -23.97
N ASP A 132 10.45 -0.25 -23.63
CA ASP A 132 10.25 -0.94 -22.35
C ASP A 132 10.60 -0.01 -21.16
N ALA A 133 11.69 0.77 -21.28
CA ALA A 133 12.08 1.74 -20.25
C ALA A 133 11.09 2.90 -20.12
N LEU A 134 10.59 3.44 -21.23
CA LEU A 134 9.59 4.52 -21.22
C LEU A 134 8.24 4.06 -20.68
N ARG A 135 7.76 2.87 -21.07
CA ARG A 135 6.52 2.30 -20.55
C ARG A 135 6.61 2.09 -19.03
N ARG A 136 7.67 1.45 -18.55
CA ARG A 136 7.90 1.30 -17.10
C ARG A 136 7.96 2.64 -16.38
N ALA A 137 8.68 3.63 -16.94
CA ALA A 137 8.74 4.96 -16.37
C ALA A 137 7.36 5.64 -16.31
N HIS A 138 6.52 5.45 -17.33
CA HIS A 138 5.16 5.96 -17.37
C HIS A 138 4.26 5.25 -16.34
N ASP A 139 4.30 3.93 -16.26
CA ASP A 139 3.51 3.12 -15.31
C ASP A 139 3.85 3.47 -13.84
N LEU A 140 5.11 3.80 -13.58
CA LEU A 140 5.59 4.28 -12.28
C LEU A 140 5.27 5.77 -12.00
N GLY A 141 4.68 6.48 -12.95
CA GLY A 141 4.38 7.90 -12.90
C GLY A 141 5.64 8.79 -12.89
N LEU A 142 6.78 8.28 -13.34
CA LEU A 142 8.04 9.04 -13.40
C LEU A 142 7.99 10.11 -14.49
N ILE A 143 7.25 9.86 -15.57
CA ILE A 143 7.14 10.72 -16.75
C ILE A 143 5.67 10.84 -17.16
N GLN A 144 5.31 11.86 -17.96
CA GLN A 144 3.97 12.01 -18.53
C GLN A 144 3.94 11.54 -19.98
N ALA A 145 2.83 10.93 -20.40
CA ALA A 145 2.55 10.72 -21.82
C ALA A 145 2.58 12.06 -22.57
N LYS A 146 3.19 12.09 -23.77
CA LYS A 146 3.39 13.30 -24.61
C LYS A 146 4.20 14.44 -23.97
N ARG A 147 4.80 14.21 -22.80
CA ARG A 147 5.67 15.17 -22.14
C ARG A 147 6.69 14.43 -21.29
N GLY A 148 7.51 13.64 -21.98
CA GLY A 148 8.59 12.92 -21.31
C GLY A 148 9.74 13.83 -20.91
N PRO A 149 10.82 13.25 -20.35
CA PRO A 149 11.98 14.00 -19.90
C PRO A 149 12.64 14.68 -21.09
N ARG A 150 13.19 15.86 -20.86
CA ARG A 150 14.04 16.59 -21.81
C ARG A 150 15.47 16.65 -21.32
N VAL A 151 16.40 16.56 -22.26
CA VAL A 151 17.83 16.56 -22.01
C VAL A 151 18.47 17.72 -22.74
N CYS A 152 19.28 18.52 -22.01
CA CYS A 152 20.06 19.59 -22.59
C CYS A 152 21.23 19.01 -23.40
N VAL A 153 21.12 19.04 -24.72
CA VAL A 153 22.20 18.60 -25.62
C VAL A 153 23.23 19.70 -25.86
N SER A 154 22.79 20.96 -25.93
CA SER A 154 23.69 22.10 -26.12
C SER A 154 23.27 23.31 -25.29
N ARG A 155 24.08 23.61 -24.26
CA ARG A 155 23.89 24.78 -23.39
C ARG A 155 24.19 26.11 -24.09
N ALA A 156 25.08 26.10 -25.09
CA ALA A 156 25.45 27.32 -25.81
C ALA A 156 24.28 27.86 -26.66
N TRP A 157 23.43 26.97 -27.14
CA TRP A 157 22.32 27.28 -28.04
C TRP A 157 20.94 27.07 -27.39
N ASP A 158 20.90 26.78 -26.09
CA ASP A 158 19.66 26.47 -25.35
C ASP A 158 18.81 25.39 -26.06
N LEU A 159 19.46 24.34 -26.59
CA LEU A 159 18.84 23.25 -27.33
C LEU A 159 18.64 22.01 -26.47
N TYR A 160 17.44 21.44 -26.60
CA TYR A 160 16.94 20.33 -25.82
C TYR A 160 16.35 19.27 -26.74
N VAL A 161 16.48 18.01 -26.33
CA VAL A 161 15.75 16.90 -26.94
C VAL A 161 14.83 16.33 -25.87
N ARG A 162 13.53 16.40 -26.13
CA ARG A 162 12.49 15.77 -25.33
C ARG A 162 12.08 14.47 -26.00
N VAL A 163 11.79 13.44 -25.21
CA VAL A 163 11.16 12.24 -25.73
C VAL A 163 9.67 12.28 -25.43
N ASP A 164 8.85 12.14 -26.45
CA ASP A 164 7.42 11.94 -26.31
C ASP A 164 7.09 10.49 -26.66
N PHE A 165 6.27 9.89 -25.82
CA PHE A 165 5.71 8.57 -26.02
C PHE A 165 4.21 8.68 -25.87
N ASP A 166 3.49 8.07 -26.81
CA ASP A 166 2.05 7.97 -26.76
C ASP A 166 1.64 6.50 -26.89
N ASP A 167 1.13 5.96 -25.78
CA ASP A 167 0.58 4.61 -25.66
C ASP A 167 -0.81 4.50 -26.34
N GLU A 168 -1.48 5.63 -26.55
CA GLU A 168 -2.87 5.69 -27.01
C GLU A 168 -3.01 6.19 -28.47
N ASN A 169 -1.90 6.33 -29.22
CA ASN A 169 -1.95 7.14 -30.43
C ASN A 169 -2.67 6.51 -31.63
N VAL A 170 -3.52 7.35 -32.24
CA VAL A 170 -4.28 7.15 -33.46
C VAL A 170 -3.38 7.46 -34.65
N VAL A 171 -2.79 6.44 -35.27
CA VAL A 171 -1.93 6.60 -36.46
C VAL A 171 -2.69 7.22 -37.64
N ARG A 172 -2.20 8.34 -38.15
CA ARG A 172 -2.68 8.91 -39.41
C ARG A 172 -2.24 8.00 -40.57
N THR A 173 -3.18 7.26 -41.15
CA THR A 173 -2.93 6.45 -42.33
C THR A 173 -3.31 7.24 -43.59
N ASN A 174 -2.81 6.82 -44.76
CA ASN A 174 -3.14 7.45 -46.05
C ASN A 174 -4.65 7.45 -46.37
N GLY A 175 -5.49 6.75 -45.60
CA GLY A 175 -6.96 6.71 -45.72
C GLY A 175 -7.73 7.50 -44.65
N GLY A 176 -7.07 8.26 -43.77
CA GLY A 176 -7.71 9.04 -42.70
C GLY A 176 -7.09 8.82 -41.30
N TRP A 177 -7.71 9.40 -40.28
CA TRP A 177 -7.37 9.12 -38.88
C TRP A 177 -7.82 7.68 -38.56
N GLY A 178 -6.87 6.76 -38.42
CA GLY A 178 -7.12 5.38 -38.03
C GLY A 178 -6.48 5.11 -36.67
N ILE A 179 -7.12 4.31 -35.81
CA ILE A 179 -6.46 3.86 -34.58
C ILE A 179 -5.48 2.74 -34.96
N GLY A 180 -4.30 3.11 -35.44
CA GLY A 180 -3.20 2.16 -35.57
C GLY A 180 -2.66 1.84 -34.19
N LYS A 181 -2.79 0.60 -33.72
CA LYS A 181 -2.06 0.11 -32.54
C LYS A 181 -0.57 0.10 -32.87
N GLY A 182 0.09 1.23 -32.64
CA GLY A 182 1.52 1.38 -32.85
C GLY A 182 2.01 2.55 -32.03
N GLU A 183 2.73 2.25 -30.95
CA GLU A 183 3.37 3.25 -30.11
C GLU A 183 4.34 4.08 -30.93
N LEU A 184 4.08 5.38 -30.96
CA LEU A 184 4.93 6.34 -31.64
C LEU A 184 5.85 6.96 -30.59
N ILE A 185 7.14 6.64 -30.70
CA ILE A 185 8.20 7.32 -29.95
C ILE A 185 8.65 8.49 -30.83
N GLU A 186 8.64 9.69 -30.29
CA GLU A 186 9.07 10.89 -31.00
C GLU A 186 10.16 11.62 -30.21
N PHE A 187 11.22 12.03 -30.91
CA PHE A 187 12.20 12.95 -30.37
C PHE A 187 11.85 14.36 -30.80
N VAL A 188 11.47 15.19 -29.83
CA VAL A 188 11.12 16.59 -30.04
C VAL A 188 12.35 17.44 -29.76
N VAL A 189 12.89 18.06 -30.80
CA VAL A 189 13.96 19.05 -30.66
C VAL A 189 13.30 20.39 -30.36
N GLU A 190 13.62 20.96 -29.20
CA GLU A 190 13.01 22.19 -28.70
C GLU A 190 14.04 23.15 -28.13
N ARG A 191 13.64 24.41 -27.96
CA ARG A 191 14.41 25.40 -27.21
C ARG A 191 14.08 25.34 -25.72
N LEU A 192 14.87 26.03 -24.90
CA LEU A 192 14.67 26.16 -23.46
C LEU A 192 13.21 26.48 -23.05
N ASN A 193 12.50 27.30 -23.83
CA ASN A 193 11.12 27.68 -23.58
C ASN A 193 10.07 26.67 -24.07
N GLY A 194 10.47 25.46 -24.46
CA GLY A 194 9.56 24.46 -24.99
C GLY A 194 9.07 24.75 -26.40
N LYS A 195 9.62 25.79 -27.08
CA LYS A 195 9.32 26.02 -28.50
C LYS A 195 9.91 24.89 -29.32
N VAL A 196 9.03 24.08 -29.89
CA VAL A 196 9.38 22.98 -30.79
C VAL A 196 10.00 23.55 -32.06
N LEU A 197 11.16 23.01 -32.42
CA LEU A 197 11.85 23.29 -33.67
C LEU A 197 11.53 22.20 -34.70
N GLU A 198 11.63 20.94 -34.27
CA GLU A 198 11.41 19.79 -35.13
C GLU A 198 11.00 18.56 -34.32
N VAL A 199 10.19 17.69 -34.93
CA VAL A 199 9.78 16.41 -34.35
C VAL A 199 10.33 15.29 -35.23
N VAL A 200 11.10 14.39 -34.63
CA VAL A 200 11.69 13.23 -35.31
C VAL A 200 11.00 11.96 -34.84
N PRO A 201 10.08 11.39 -35.63
CA PRO A 201 9.42 10.14 -35.27
C PRO A 201 10.37 8.96 -35.41
N TRP A 202 10.30 8.04 -34.44
CA TRP A 202 10.91 6.73 -34.48
C TRP A 202 9.82 5.69 -34.77
N PRO A 203 9.68 5.22 -36.03
CA PRO A 203 8.75 4.16 -36.42
C PRO A 203 9.29 2.76 -36.11
N ALA A 204 8.38 1.80 -35.93
CA ALA A 204 8.73 0.44 -35.56
C ALA A 204 9.61 -0.23 -36.63
N GLY A 205 10.68 -0.87 -36.19
CA GLY A 205 11.66 -1.53 -37.07
C GLY A 205 12.76 -0.63 -37.61
N GLU A 206 12.72 0.69 -37.39
CA GLU A 206 13.83 1.56 -37.79
C GLU A 206 14.99 1.50 -36.79
N ASP A 207 16.21 1.44 -37.33
CA ASP A 207 17.44 1.40 -36.56
C ASP A 207 17.67 2.71 -35.78
N LEU A 208 18.16 2.60 -34.54
CA LEU A 208 18.41 3.76 -33.68
C LEU A 208 19.38 4.75 -34.34
N ARG A 209 20.39 4.27 -35.08
CA ARG A 209 21.40 5.13 -35.69
C ARG A 209 20.77 6.11 -36.68
N GLU A 210 19.87 5.64 -37.54
CA GLU A 210 19.20 6.47 -38.54
C GLU A 210 18.34 7.54 -37.89
N VAL A 211 17.63 7.19 -36.81
CA VAL A 211 16.83 8.14 -36.02
C VAL A 211 17.73 9.19 -35.37
N MET A 212 18.85 8.78 -34.77
CA MET A 212 19.81 9.70 -34.15
C MET A 212 20.50 10.62 -35.16
N VAL A 213 20.74 10.15 -36.38
CA VAL A 213 21.22 11.02 -37.48
C VAL A 213 20.17 12.08 -37.82
N ARG A 214 18.88 11.72 -37.87
CA ARG A 214 17.79 12.69 -38.09
C ARG A 214 17.68 13.69 -36.93
N VAL A 215 17.82 13.25 -35.68
CA VAL A 215 17.88 14.15 -34.51
C VAL A 215 19.10 15.09 -34.60
N GLY A 216 20.28 14.57 -34.95
CA GLY A 216 21.48 15.37 -35.16
C GLY A 216 21.29 16.46 -36.21
N ARG A 217 20.71 16.12 -37.37
CA ARG A 217 20.38 17.09 -38.43
C ARG A 217 19.36 18.14 -37.98
N ALA A 218 18.38 17.75 -37.18
CA ALA A 218 17.41 18.68 -36.59
C ALA A 218 18.09 19.66 -35.61
N LEU A 219 19.07 19.19 -34.84
CA LEU A 219 19.87 20.04 -33.95
C LEU A 219 20.79 21.00 -34.72
N GLU A 220 21.40 20.55 -35.82
CA GLU A 220 22.20 21.41 -36.71
C GLU A 220 21.34 22.53 -37.32
N ARG A 221 20.13 22.21 -37.80
CA ARG A 221 19.15 23.21 -38.27
C ARG A 221 18.74 24.20 -37.18
N GLY A 222 18.69 23.74 -35.93
CA GLY A 222 18.42 24.57 -34.76
C GLY A 222 19.54 25.58 -34.42
N GLY A 223 20.69 25.47 -35.09
CA GLY A 223 21.86 26.34 -34.91
C GLY A 223 23.00 25.70 -34.13
N SER A 224 22.93 24.41 -33.78
CA SER A 224 24.05 23.72 -33.12
C SER A 224 25.15 23.43 -34.14
N GLY A 225 26.25 24.18 -34.08
CA GLY A 225 27.51 23.75 -34.70
C GLY A 225 28.29 22.71 -33.87
N ALA A 226 27.76 22.30 -32.72
CA ALA A 226 28.41 21.36 -31.82
C ALA A 226 28.09 19.91 -32.19
N GLU A 227 29.07 19.03 -32.01
CA GLU A 227 28.94 17.58 -32.20
C GLU A 227 27.80 17.02 -31.33
N PHE A 228 26.88 16.29 -31.96
CA PHE A 228 25.76 15.65 -31.27
C PHE A 228 26.23 14.38 -30.56
N ASP A 229 26.39 14.47 -29.24
CA ASP A 229 26.73 13.33 -28.40
C ASP A 229 25.48 12.51 -28.01
N VAL A 230 25.25 11.45 -28.78
CA VAL A 230 24.17 10.48 -28.55
C VAL A 230 24.26 9.83 -27.17
N ARG A 231 25.48 9.51 -26.70
CA ARG A 231 25.68 8.85 -25.41
C ARG A 231 25.24 9.78 -24.27
N LYS A 232 25.59 11.05 -24.34
CA LYS A 232 25.16 12.06 -23.37
C LYS A 232 23.64 12.26 -23.35
N LEU A 233 22.97 12.14 -24.50
CA LEU A 233 21.51 12.17 -24.57
C LEU A 233 20.89 11.03 -23.75
N PHE A 234 21.30 9.78 -24.01
CA PHE A 234 20.78 8.61 -23.27
C PHE A 234 21.16 8.63 -21.79
N GLN A 235 22.37 9.11 -21.47
CA GLN A 235 22.77 9.33 -20.08
C GLN A 235 21.84 10.34 -19.39
N GLY A 236 21.48 11.44 -20.06
CA GLY A 236 20.52 12.41 -19.53
C GLY A 236 19.13 11.80 -19.28
N TYR A 237 18.65 10.93 -20.16
CA TYR A 237 17.38 10.21 -19.93
C TYR A 237 17.47 9.24 -18.75
N ARG A 238 18.53 8.43 -18.67
CA ARG A 238 18.76 7.54 -17.52
C ARG A 238 18.82 8.31 -16.20
N GLU A 239 19.56 9.42 -16.18
CA GLU A 239 19.67 10.30 -15.02
C GLU A 239 18.30 10.89 -14.64
N ALA A 240 17.50 11.33 -15.61
CA ALA A 240 16.14 11.81 -15.36
C ALA A 240 15.25 10.75 -14.71
N LEU A 241 15.26 9.52 -15.26
CA LEU A 241 14.46 8.41 -14.72
C LEU A 241 14.94 8.00 -13.32
N ALA A 242 16.26 7.92 -13.10
CA ALA A 242 16.83 7.63 -11.79
C ALA A 242 16.47 8.70 -10.74
N VAL A 243 16.56 9.99 -11.10
CA VAL A 243 16.19 11.11 -10.23
C VAL A 243 14.70 11.08 -9.92
N ALA A 244 13.82 10.84 -10.89
CA ALA A 244 12.39 10.70 -10.66
C ALA A 244 12.06 9.48 -9.77
N GLY A 245 12.73 8.35 -10.02
CA GLY A 245 12.57 7.12 -9.25
C GLY A 245 12.92 7.27 -7.77
N SER A 246 13.91 8.12 -7.47
CA SER A 246 14.45 8.28 -6.11
C SER A 246 13.52 8.96 -5.09
N HIS A 247 12.55 9.80 -5.50
CA HIS A 247 11.62 10.44 -4.57
C HIS A 247 10.28 10.84 -5.22
N PRO A 248 9.12 10.63 -4.57
CA PRO A 248 7.81 10.97 -5.14
C PRO A 248 7.64 12.44 -5.55
N SER A 249 8.24 13.38 -4.80
CA SER A 249 8.14 14.81 -5.10
C SER A 249 8.89 15.25 -6.37
N ARG A 250 9.65 14.35 -6.99
CA ARG A 250 10.42 14.59 -8.22
C ARG A 250 9.65 14.09 -9.46
N ARG A 251 8.42 13.62 -9.26
CA ARG A 251 7.59 12.96 -10.26
C ARG A 251 6.39 13.84 -10.64
N PRO A 252 6.03 13.92 -11.93
CA PRO A 252 6.81 13.46 -13.08
C PRO A 252 7.98 14.42 -13.37
N VAL A 253 9.09 13.89 -13.88
CA VAL A 253 10.25 14.71 -14.28
C VAL A 253 10.06 15.29 -15.67
N TRP A 254 10.35 16.58 -15.82
CA TRP A 254 10.45 17.25 -17.11
C TRP A 254 11.89 17.51 -17.53
N GLU A 255 12.76 17.97 -16.64
CA GLU A 255 14.18 18.23 -16.95
C GLU A 255 15.05 17.98 -15.72
N VAL A 256 16.20 17.34 -15.91
CA VAL A 256 17.27 17.38 -14.90
C VAL A 256 18.22 18.52 -15.22
N CYS A 257 18.47 19.35 -14.23
CA CYS A 257 19.41 20.47 -14.25
C CYS A 257 20.57 20.15 -13.28
N PRO A 258 21.63 19.46 -13.74
CA PRO A 258 22.73 19.05 -12.88
C PRO A 258 23.44 20.24 -12.23
N PRO A 259 23.98 20.07 -11.01
CA PRO A 259 24.13 18.78 -10.30
C PRO A 259 23.00 18.41 -9.32
N GLN A 260 22.02 19.28 -9.06
CA GLN A 260 21.14 19.14 -7.88
C GLN A 260 19.66 19.42 -8.12
N TRP A 261 19.25 19.87 -9.30
CA TRP A 261 17.86 20.34 -9.50
C TRP A 261 17.13 19.56 -10.57
N VAL A 262 15.84 19.32 -10.34
CA VAL A 262 14.94 18.73 -11.31
C VAL A 262 13.72 19.63 -11.48
N VAL A 263 13.25 19.79 -12.70
CA VAL A 263 12.02 20.51 -13.05
C VAL A 263 10.88 19.51 -13.14
N THR A 264 9.77 19.81 -12.47
CA THR A 264 8.54 19.02 -12.45
C THR A 264 7.35 19.93 -12.81
N PRO A 265 6.14 19.39 -13.07
CA PRO A 265 4.95 20.22 -13.25
C PRO A 265 4.66 21.16 -12.07
N GLN A 266 5.04 20.77 -10.86
CA GLN A 266 4.78 21.52 -9.64
C GLN A 266 5.82 22.60 -9.35
N GLY A 267 6.98 22.57 -10.01
CA GLY A 267 8.07 23.53 -9.76
C GLY A 267 9.44 22.93 -9.97
N ILE A 268 10.37 23.23 -9.05
CA ILE A 268 11.70 22.61 -9.03
C ILE A 268 11.89 21.85 -7.73
N ALA A 269 12.53 20.68 -7.80
CA ALA A 269 12.88 19.89 -6.65
C ALA A 269 14.40 19.66 -6.59
N ALA A 270 14.94 19.60 -5.37
CA ALA A 270 16.33 19.24 -5.14
C ALA A 270 16.50 17.71 -5.13
N TYR A 271 17.64 17.24 -5.64
CA TYR A 271 18.09 15.85 -5.55
C TYR A 271 19.53 15.72 -5.06
N GLY A 272 19.88 14.53 -4.59
CA GLY A 272 21.14 14.23 -3.88
C GLY A 272 20.90 13.74 -2.45
N ASP A 273 21.95 13.78 -1.63
CA ASP A 273 21.96 13.24 -0.25
C ASP A 273 21.21 14.11 0.78
N GLY A 274 20.57 15.19 0.33
CA GLY A 274 19.81 16.11 1.18
C GLY A 274 18.35 15.74 1.37
N PRO A 275 17.69 16.35 2.37
CA PRO A 275 16.25 16.29 2.48
C PRO A 275 15.61 16.83 1.19
N PRO A 276 14.51 16.22 0.71
CA PRO A 276 13.83 16.67 -0.48
C PRO A 276 13.31 18.09 -0.25
N PHE A 277 13.74 19.02 -1.09
CA PHE A 277 13.21 20.37 -1.13
C PHE A 277 12.45 20.57 -2.43
N VAL A 278 11.31 21.26 -2.36
CA VAL A 278 10.48 21.59 -3.53
C VAL A 278 10.16 23.08 -3.45
N ALA A 279 10.51 23.84 -4.48
CA ALA A 279 10.04 25.21 -4.67
C ALA A 279 8.91 25.19 -5.70
N PRO A 280 7.66 25.48 -5.30
CA PRO A 280 6.54 25.51 -6.22
C PRO A 280 6.67 26.66 -7.23
N VAL A 281 6.06 26.52 -8.41
CA VAL A 281 6.16 27.50 -9.51
C VAL A 281 5.79 28.91 -9.09
N ASP A 282 4.74 29.05 -8.27
CA ASP A 282 4.23 30.35 -7.83
C ASP A 282 5.25 31.10 -6.97
N GLU A 283 6.04 30.35 -6.19
CA GLU A 283 7.18 30.87 -5.42
C GLU A 283 8.41 31.14 -6.29
N LEU A 284 8.47 30.67 -7.54
CA LEU A 284 9.59 31.02 -8.44
C LEU A 284 9.43 32.42 -9.04
N ARG A 285 8.23 33.01 -9.04
CA ARG A 285 7.93 34.31 -9.67
C ARG A 285 8.44 35.58 -8.95
N PRO A 286 8.69 35.63 -7.62
CA PRO A 286 9.13 36.86 -6.96
C PRO A 286 10.46 37.40 -7.50
N VAL A 287 10.54 38.73 -7.58
CA VAL A 287 11.61 39.53 -8.20
C VAL A 287 12.96 39.38 -7.49
N ASN A 288 12.97 38.97 -6.22
CA ASN A 288 14.18 38.92 -5.40
C ASN A 288 14.77 37.51 -5.29
N SER A 289 15.36 37.05 -6.40
CA SER A 289 15.87 35.68 -6.55
C SER A 289 16.96 35.28 -5.57
N LEU A 290 17.70 36.24 -5.00
CA LEU A 290 18.71 36.02 -3.97
C LEU A 290 18.11 35.63 -2.61
N TYR A 291 16.95 36.18 -2.26
CA TYR A 291 16.25 35.83 -1.02
C TYR A 291 15.82 34.36 -1.04
N HIS A 292 15.29 33.89 -2.18
CA HIS A 292 14.94 32.49 -2.37
C HIS A 292 16.13 31.56 -2.12
N VAL A 293 17.29 31.83 -2.73
CA VAL A 293 18.47 30.98 -2.53
C VAL A 293 18.88 30.93 -1.06
N GLN A 294 18.83 32.06 -0.34
CA GLN A 294 19.16 32.11 1.08
C GLN A 294 18.15 31.36 1.96
N GLU A 295 16.86 31.46 1.65
CA GLU A 295 15.80 30.74 2.35
C GLU A 295 15.92 29.23 2.14
N ILE A 296 16.20 28.80 0.91
CA ILE A 296 16.47 27.39 0.59
C ILE A 296 17.72 26.91 1.33
N GLN A 297 18.81 27.70 1.35
CA GLN A 297 20.03 27.34 2.10
C GLN A 297 19.76 27.19 3.59
N ARG A 298 18.90 28.04 4.15
CA ARG A 298 18.47 27.95 5.56
C ARG A 298 17.68 26.67 5.80
N ASN A 299 16.74 26.32 4.91
CA ASN A 299 15.90 25.14 5.03
C ASN A 299 16.68 23.82 4.80
N LEU A 300 17.70 23.83 3.95
CA LEU A 300 18.54 22.67 3.63
C LEU A 300 19.71 22.44 4.60
N GLY A 301 19.87 23.26 5.65
CA GLY A 301 20.83 22.99 6.73
C GLY A 301 22.30 22.88 6.29
N ASN A 302 22.90 23.99 5.85
CA ASN A 302 24.30 24.10 5.39
C ASN A 302 24.66 23.32 4.10
N GLN A 303 23.70 22.71 3.40
CA GLN A 303 24.00 22.14 2.09
C GLN A 303 24.43 23.22 1.09
N VAL A 304 25.51 22.91 0.37
CA VAL A 304 26.01 23.77 -0.72
C VAL A 304 25.04 23.65 -1.89
N ILE A 305 24.15 24.64 -2.02
CA ILE A 305 23.34 24.82 -3.21
C ILE A 305 24.23 25.34 -4.34
N ASP A 306 24.31 24.61 -5.44
CA ASP A 306 24.82 25.18 -6.67
C ASP A 306 23.83 26.21 -7.22
N LYS A 307 24.17 27.48 -7.04
CA LYS A 307 23.36 28.62 -7.50
C LYS A 307 23.15 28.60 -9.01
N LYS A 308 24.14 28.16 -9.78
CA LYS A 308 24.06 28.19 -11.25
C LYS A 308 23.02 27.21 -11.77
N SER A 309 23.03 25.99 -11.24
CA SER A 309 22.01 24.99 -11.57
C SER A 309 20.62 25.35 -11.04
N TYR A 310 20.53 25.97 -9.86
CA TYR A 310 19.25 26.51 -9.36
C TYR A 310 18.66 27.54 -10.33
N PHE A 311 19.46 28.52 -10.79
CA PHE A 311 18.98 29.51 -11.75
C PHE A 311 18.62 28.90 -13.11
N ALA A 312 19.36 27.88 -13.56
CA ALA A 312 19.01 27.14 -14.77
C ALA A 312 17.66 26.42 -14.62
N ALA A 313 17.45 25.71 -13.52
CA ALA A 313 16.20 25.02 -13.21
C ALA A 313 15.03 26.00 -13.08
N LYS A 314 15.23 27.13 -12.37
CA LYS A 314 14.24 28.20 -12.27
C LYS A 314 13.88 28.76 -13.65
N LYS A 315 14.86 29.05 -14.50
CA LYS A 315 14.65 29.56 -15.86
C LYS A 315 13.86 28.54 -16.69
N ALA A 316 14.23 27.26 -16.62
CA ALA A 316 13.55 26.17 -17.31
C ALA A 316 12.10 25.99 -16.83
N ALA A 317 11.87 25.95 -15.51
CA ALA A 317 10.54 25.83 -14.92
C ALA A 317 9.62 26.98 -15.34
N LEU A 318 10.10 28.23 -15.24
CA LEU A 318 9.32 29.39 -15.67
C LEU A 318 9.03 29.37 -17.18
N ALA A 319 9.96 28.89 -18.00
CA ALA A 319 9.75 28.83 -19.44
C ALA A 319 8.81 27.68 -19.87
N LEU A 320 8.85 26.55 -19.17
CA LEU A 320 8.00 25.38 -19.45
C LEU A 320 6.57 25.50 -18.89
N ILE A 321 6.40 26.30 -17.83
CA ILE A 321 5.15 26.43 -17.09
C ILE A 321 4.49 27.79 -17.36
N GLY A 322 5.28 28.84 -17.57
CA GLY A 322 4.80 30.21 -17.77
C GLY A 322 3.89 30.40 -18.99
N ASP A 323 4.04 29.57 -20.02
CA ASP A 323 3.18 29.59 -21.21
C ASP A 323 1.85 28.82 -21.03
N ARG A 324 1.59 28.25 -19.84
CA ARG A 324 0.32 27.59 -19.50
C ARG A 324 -0.34 28.19 -18.25
N LEU A 325 -1.25 29.13 -18.47
CA LEU A 325 -2.42 29.35 -17.62
C LEU A 325 -3.66 28.95 -18.45
N PRO A 326 -4.65 28.20 -17.92
CA PRO A 326 -4.64 27.10 -16.97
C PRO A 326 -4.81 25.74 -17.71
N PHE A 327 -4.63 24.63 -16.99
CA PHE A 327 -5.32 23.38 -17.32
C PHE A 327 -6.76 23.46 -16.78
#